data_AF-A0A959TII9-F1
#
_entry.id   AF-A0A959TII9-F1
#
_cell.length_a   1.000
_cell.length_b   1.000
_cell.length_c   1.000
_cell.angle_alpha   90.00
_cell.angle_beta   90.00
_cell.angle_gamma   90.00
#
_symmetry.space_group_name_H-M   'P 1'
#
loop_
_entity.id
_entity.type
_entity.pdbx_description
1 polymer ?
#
loop_
_entity_poly.entity_id
_entity_poly.type
_entity_poly.pdbx_seq_one_letter_code
_entity_poly.pdbx_strand_id
1 'polypeptide(L)'
;VRGILLAAANDRVGDYTWEATAKWKEVVQRYLIEDARTEPMVSLVCNDNWMQFTLRFVVDHKRRRGTKSDLFERILADFARTEGRVKWASATFELVEGSTIRVTGDR
;
A
#
# COMPACT_ATOMS: atom_id res chain seq x y z
N VAL A 1 -4.28 -8.08 -8.28
CA VAL A 1 -3.88 -7.28 -7.09
C VAL A 1 -3.99 -5.78 -7.32
N ARG A 2 -3.19 -5.17 -8.21
CA ARG A 2 -3.25 -3.71 -8.50
C ARG A 2 -4.66 -3.18 -8.76
N GLY A 3 -5.43 -3.84 -9.63
CA GLY A 3 -6.80 -3.43 -9.94
C GLY A 3 -7.75 -3.44 -8.73
N ILE A 4 -7.62 -4.44 -7.85
CA ILE A 4 -8.40 -4.54 -6.61
C ILE A 4 -8.06 -3.38 -5.67
N LEU A 5 -6.77 -3.10 -5.50
CA LEU A 5 -6.32 -1.99 -4.64
C LEU A 5 -6.81 -0.63 -5.14
N LEU A 6 -6.74 -0.38 -6.45
CA LEU A 6 -7.22 0.87 -7.04
C LEU A 6 -8.75 0.98 -6.99
N ALA A 7 -9.49 -0.10 -7.24
CA ALA A 7 -10.94 -0.11 -7.14
C ALA A 7 -11.40 0.21 -5.71
N ALA A 8 -10.83 -0.47 -4.71
CA ALA A 8 -11.14 -0.19 -3.30
C ALA A 8 -10.82 1.26 -2.90
N ALA A 9 -9.71 1.82 -3.40
CA ALA A 9 -9.35 3.21 -3.14
C ALA A 9 -10.33 4.18 -3.80
N ASN A 10 -10.65 4.00 -5.07
CA ASN A 10 -11.57 4.86 -5.79
C ASN A 10 -12.96 4.84 -5.15
N ASP A 11 -13.46 3.66 -4.76
CA ASP A 11 -14.74 3.53 -4.07
C ASP A 11 -14.76 4.25 -2.72
N ARG A 12 -13.66 4.21 -1.96
CA ARG A 12 -13.65 4.72 -0.57
C ARG A 12 -13.27 6.19 -0.46
N VAL A 13 -12.40 6.68 -1.33
CA VAL A 13 -11.83 8.04 -1.27
C VAL A 13 -11.97 8.85 -2.55
N GLY A 14 -12.55 8.30 -3.63
CA GLY A 14 -12.64 8.97 -4.94
C GLY A 14 -13.29 10.36 -4.87
N ASP A 15 -14.40 10.49 -4.14
CA ASP A 15 -15.11 11.76 -3.97
C ASP A 15 -14.22 12.81 -3.30
N TYR A 16 -13.54 12.41 -2.22
CA TYR A 16 -12.60 13.29 -1.51
C TYR A 16 -11.39 13.63 -2.38
N THR A 17 -10.88 12.68 -3.17
CA THR A 17 -9.79 12.91 -4.11
C THR A 17 -10.17 13.99 -5.13
N TRP A 18 -11.38 13.99 -5.67
CA TRP A 18 -11.82 14.99 -6.63
C TRP A 18 -11.79 16.40 -6.02
N GLU A 19 -12.39 16.58 -4.84
CA GLU A 19 -12.39 17.85 -4.11
C GLU A 19 -10.96 18.30 -3.75
N ALA A 20 -10.15 17.37 -3.25
CA ALA A 20 -8.77 17.64 -2.87
C ALA A 20 -7.93 18.06 -4.10
N THR A 21 -8.16 17.45 -5.26
CA THR A 21 -7.47 17.78 -6.52
C THR A 21 -7.82 19.18 -6.99
N ALA A 22 -9.09 19.57 -6.91
CA ALA A 22 -9.52 20.92 -7.28
C ALA A 22 -8.82 21.98 -6.41
N LYS A 23 -8.82 21.80 -5.08
CA LYS A 23 -8.15 22.71 -4.16
C LYS A 23 -6.62 22.69 -4.30
N TRP A 24 -6.03 21.53 -4.57
CA TRP A 24 -4.58 21.40 -4.75
C TRP A 24 -4.08 22.19 -5.95
N LYS A 25 -4.83 22.20 -7.06
CA LYS A 25 -4.51 23.04 -8.23
C LYS A 25 -4.42 24.53 -7.87
N GLU A 26 -5.33 25.03 -7.03
CA GLU A 26 -5.29 26.42 -6.57
C GLU A 26 -4.03 26.72 -5.74
N VAL A 27 -3.62 25.78 -4.88
CA VAL A 27 -2.40 25.90 -4.06
C VAL A 27 -1.16 25.89 -4.95
N VAL A 28 -1.06 24.96 -5.89
CA VAL A 28 0.04 24.87 -6.86
C VAL A 28 0.16 26.17 -7.65
N GLN A 29 -0.95 26.69 -8.17
CA GLN A 29 -0.96 27.95 -8.93
C GLN A 29 -0.58 29.15 -8.07
N ARG A 30 -1.06 29.22 -6.83
CA ARG A 30 -0.81 30.36 -5.94
C ARG A 30 0.62 30.40 -5.41
N TYR A 31 1.18 29.25 -5.05
CA TYR A 31 2.46 29.15 -4.36
C TYR A 31 3.60 28.64 -5.26
N LEU A 32 3.33 28.34 -6.53
CA LEU A 32 4.31 27.85 -7.52
C LEU A 32 5.09 26.62 -7.01
N ILE A 33 4.42 25.75 -6.26
CA ILE A 33 5.00 24.52 -5.74
C ILE A 33 4.86 23.37 -6.74
N GLU A 34 5.58 22.28 -6.51
CA GLU A 34 5.46 21.05 -7.31
C GLU A 34 4.03 20.50 -7.26
N ASP A 35 3.49 20.12 -8.43
CA ASP A 35 2.18 19.50 -8.52
C ASP A 35 2.24 18.03 -8.07
N ALA A 36 1.99 17.80 -6.79
CA ALA A 36 1.89 16.47 -6.24
C ALA A 36 0.62 15.76 -6.70
N ARG A 37 0.76 14.51 -7.17
CA ARG A 37 -0.38 13.68 -7.56
C ARG A 37 -1.28 13.36 -6.35
N THR A 38 -2.55 13.74 -6.46
CA THR A 38 -3.61 13.52 -5.45
C THR A 38 -4.42 12.25 -5.70
N GLU A 39 -4.46 11.77 -6.94
CA GLU A 39 -5.17 10.54 -7.33
C GLU A 39 -4.61 9.29 -6.65
N PRO A 40 -5.46 8.32 -6.29
CA PRO A 40 -4.99 7.01 -5.82
C PRO A 40 -4.05 6.35 -6.82
N MET A 41 -2.91 5.86 -6.32
CA MET A 41 -1.95 5.16 -7.15
C MET A 41 -1.33 3.98 -6.41
N VAL A 42 -0.96 2.96 -7.17
CA VAL A 42 -0.30 1.76 -6.66
C VAL A 42 1.07 1.64 -7.29
N SER A 43 2.10 1.57 -6.46
CA SER A 43 3.45 1.16 -6.86
C SER A 43 3.72 -0.29 -6.43
N LEU A 44 4.69 -0.92 -7.11
CA LEU A 44 5.13 -2.27 -6.87
C LEU A 44 6.65 -2.26 -6.68
N VAL A 45 7.12 -2.90 -5.63
CA VAL A 45 8.53 -3.23 -5.43
C VAL A 45 8.62 -4.75 -5.32
N CYS A 46 9.44 -5.37 -6.16
CA CYS A 46 9.75 -6.80 -6.05
C CYS A 46 11.15 -6.93 -5.44
N ASN A 47 11.29 -7.77 -4.42
CA ASN A 47 12.60 -8.26 -3.97
C ASN A 47 12.67 -9.78 -4.17
N ASP A 48 13.78 -10.39 -3.73
CA ASP A 48 14.06 -11.82 -3.97
C ASP A 48 13.03 -12.76 -3.33
N ASN A 49 12.24 -12.29 -2.35
CA ASN A 49 11.35 -13.12 -1.53
C ASN A 49 9.87 -12.71 -1.59
N TRP A 50 9.53 -11.47 -1.92
CA TRP A 50 8.14 -11.00 -2.01
C TRP A 50 7.93 -9.82 -2.95
N MET A 51 6.67 -9.68 -3.36
CA MET A 51 6.15 -8.49 -4.05
C MET A 51 5.45 -7.57 -3.04
N GLN A 52 5.91 -6.34 -2.90
CA GLN A 52 5.30 -5.31 -2.09
C GLN A 52 4.50 -4.34 -2.95
N PHE A 53 3.19 -4.24 -2.70
CA PHE A 53 2.33 -3.22 -3.29
C PHE A 53 2.12 -2.08 -2.31
N THR A 54 2.36 -0.84 -2.75
CA THR A 54 2.10 0.36 -1.95
C THR A 54 0.97 1.15 -2.58
N LEU A 55 -0.15 1.30 -1.86
CA LEU A 55 -1.28 2.13 -2.26
C LEU A 55 -1.16 3.51 -1.59
N ARG A 56 -0.99 4.56 -2.41
CA ARG A 56 -1.01 5.97 -1.99
C ARG A 56 -2.37 6.56 -2.33
N PHE A 57 -2.94 7.33 -1.41
CA PHE A 57 -4.21 8.03 -1.57
C PHE A 57 -4.27 9.24 -0.65
N VAL A 58 -5.18 10.17 -0.94
CA VAL A 58 -5.45 11.35 -0.10
C VAL A 58 -6.74 11.16 0.68
N VAL A 59 -6.80 11.74 1.89
CA VAL A 59 -7.94 11.64 2.79
C VAL A 59 -7.99 12.85 3.70
N ASP A 60 -9.18 13.18 4.22
CA ASP A 60 -9.31 14.12 5.33
C ASP A 60 -8.43 13.66 6.50
N HIS A 61 -7.57 14.58 6.97
CA HIS A 61 -6.69 14.37 8.11
C HIS A 61 -7.41 13.84 9.36
N LYS A 62 -8.68 14.23 9.58
CA LYS A 62 -9.49 13.77 10.71
C LYS A 62 -9.96 12.33 10.58
N ARG A 63 -9.99 11.78 9.35
CA ARG A 63 -10.52 10.45 9.04
C ARG A 63 -9.44 9.44 8.63
N ARG A 64 -8.16 9.79 8.76
CA ARG A 64 -7.02 8.97 8.32
C ARG A 64 -7.10 7.52 8.81
N ARG A 65 -7.32 7.30 10.11
CA ARG A 65 -7.32 5.95 10.70
C ARG A 65 -8.54 5.14 10.26
N GLY A 66 -9.74 5.71 10.36
CA GLY A 66 -10.98 5.03 9.96
C GLY A 66 -10.98 4.68 8.48
N THR A 67 -10.61 5.63 7.61
CA THR A 67 -10.54 5.39 6.17
C THR A 67 -9.52 4.30 5.83
N LYS A 68 -8.37 4.28 6.53
CA LYS A 68 -7.39 3.19 6.37
C LYS A 68 -8.02 1.85 6.76
N SER A 69 -8.66 1.75 7.92
CA SER A 69 -9.31 0.51 8.36
C SER A 69 -10.36 0.02 7.35
N ASP A 70 -11.29 0.89 6.95
CA ASP A 70 -12.35 0.55 5.99
C ASP A 70 -11.77 0.07 4.64
N LEU A 71 -10.70 0.74 4.18
CA LEU A 71 -10.01 0.38 2.95
C LEU A 71 -9.37 -1.01 3.04
N PHE A 72 -8.73 -1.33 4.17
CA PHE A 72 -8.16 -2.66 4.40
C PHE A 72 -9.24 -3.73 4.46
N GLU A 73 -10.34 -3.51 5.18
CA GLU A 73 -11.47 -4.45 5.24
C GLU A 73 -12.07 -4.71 3.86
N ARG A 74 -12.27 -3.66 3.06
CA ARG A 74 -12.76 -3.80 1.68
C ARG A 74 -11.80 -4.59 0.80
N ILE A 75 -10.50 -4.30 0.86
CA ILE A 75 -9.48 -5.03 0.10
C ILE A 75 -9.46 -6.51 0.51
N LEU A 76 -9.61 -6.81 1.80
CA LEU A 76 -9.68 -8.18 2.31
C LEU A 76 -10.90 -8.92 1.74
N ALA A 77 -12.07 -8.28 1.74
CA ALA A 77 -13.28 -8.85 1.16
C ALA A 77 -13.11 -9.12 -0.36
N ASP A 78 -12.53 -8.17 -1.10
CA ASP A 78 -12.28 -8.33 -2.53
C ASP A 78 -11.27 -9.44 -2.83
N PHE A 79 -10.25 -9.64 -1.98
CA PHE A 79 -9.34 -10.78 -2.11
C PHE A 79 -9.98 -12.11 -1.75
N ALA A 80 -10.84 -12.18 -0.73
CA ALA A 80 -11.56 -13.41 -0.39
C ALA A 80 -12.42 -13.90 -1.56
N ARG A 81 -12.99 -12.97 -2.34
CA ARG A 81 -13.74 -13.26 -3.58
C ARG A 81 -12.90 -13.80 -4.72
N THR A 82 -11.56 -13.81 -4.62
CA THR A 82 -10.68 -14.37 -5.65
C THR A 82 -10.48 -15.88 -5.53
N GLU A 83 -11.24 -16.56 -4.65
CA GLU A 83 -11.24 -18.02 -4.49
C GLU A 83 -9.84 -18.61 -4.26
N GLY A 84 -9.02 -17.90 -3.49
CA GLY A 84 -7.67 -18.35 -3.12
C GLY A 84 -6.59 -18.14 -4.17
N ARG A 85 -6.87 -17.43 -5.28
CA ARG A 85 -5.84 -16.99 -6.25
C ARG A 85 -4.88 -15.96 -5.65
N VAL A 86 -5.35 -15.21 -4.65
CA VAL A 86 -4.51 -14.33 -3.84
C VAL A 86 -4.53 -14.87 -2.41
N LYS A 87 -3.40 -15.44 -1.97
CA LYS A 87 -3.21 -15.89 -0.58
C LYS A 87 -2.37 -14.86 0.17
N TRP A 88 -2.77 -14.56 1.39
CA TRP A 88 -1.95 -13.75 2.29
C TRP A 88 -0.82 -14.61 2.84
N ALA A 89 0.42 -14.14 2.70
CA ALA A 89 1.50 -14.59 3.56
C ALA A 89 1.31 -13.89 4.91
N SER A 90 1.04 -14.67 5.96
CA SER A 90 1.44 -14.28 7.33
C SER A 90 2.92 -13.92 7.29
N ALA A 91 3.41 -12.99 8.12
CA ALA A 91 4.83 -12.65 8.15
C ALA A 91 5.66 -13.93 8.36
N THR A 92 6.21 -14.46 7.27
CA THR A 92 7.10 -15.63 7.32
C THR A 92 8.46 -15.09 7.70
N PHE A 93 8.79 -15.15 8.98
CA PHE A 93 10.17 -15.04 9.41
C PHE A 93 10.87 -16.34 8.97
N GLU A 94 11.58 -16.29 7.86
CA GLU A 94 12.48 -17.36 7.47
C GLU A 94 13.75 -17.23 8.33
N LEU A 95 13.88 -18.12 9.32
CA LEU A 95 15.11 -18.21 10.11
C LEU A 95 16.18 -18.82 9.20
N VAL A 96 17.02 -18.00 8.57
CA VAL A 96 18.16 -18.50 7.81
C VAL A 96 19.09 -19.17 8.82
N GLU A 97 19.20 -20.50 8.76
CA GLU A 97 20.08 -21.29 9.61
C GLU A 97 21.51 -20.76 9.44
N GLY A 98 22.04 -20.15 10.49
CA GLY A 98 23.36 -19.54 10.48
C GLY A 98 24.41 -20.58 10.11
N SER A 99 25.36 -20.19 9.26
CA SER A 99 26.48 -21.02 8.83
C SER A 99 27.14 -21.70 10.03
N THR A 100 27.32 -23.02 9.94
CA THR A 100 27.92 -23.83 11.01
C THR A 100 29.40 -23.44 11.15
N ILE A 101 29.73 -22.60 12.13
CA ILE A 101 31.13 -22.30 12.46
C ILE A 101 31.72 -23.53 13.14
N ARG A 102 32.57 -24.27 12.41
CA ARG A 102 33.30 -25.41 12.94
C ARG A 102 34.61 -24.90 13.54
N VAL A 103 34.65 -24.73 14.86
CA VAL A 103 35.88 -24.38 15.59
C VAL A 103 36.69 -25.66 15.83
N THR A 104 37.78 -25.85 15.09
CA THR A 104 38.83 -26.82 15.44
C THR A 104 39.83 -26.15 16.35
N GLY A 105 39.86 -26.55 17.62
CA GLY A 105 40.90 -26.17 18.55
C GLY A 105 42.15 -27.00 18.29
N ASP A 106 43.24 -26.33 17.94
CA ASP A 106 44.56 -26.94 17.84
C ASP A 106 45.18 -27.01 19.25
N ARG A 107 45.78 -28.15 19.59
CA ARG A 107 46.52 -28.37 20.84
C ARG A 107 48.00 -28.48 20.54
#